data_AF-A0A6H0D039-F1
#
_entry.id   AF-A0A6H0D039-F1
#
_cell.length_a   1.000
_cell.length_b   1.000
_cell.length_c   1.000
_cell.angle_alpha   90.00
_cell.angle_beta   90.00
_cell.angle_gamma   90.00
#
_symmetry.space_group_name_H-M   'P 1'
#
loop_
_entity.id
_entity.type
_entity.pdbx_description
1 polymer ?
#
loop_
_entity_poly.entity_id
_entity_poly.type
_entity_poly.pdbx_seq_one_letter_code
_entity_poly.pdbx_strand_id
1 'polypeptide(L)'
;MRTRALASEFLGTLLLVFFAVGCAVLGVEFIGTVGIALAFGFVLLALAYALGPISGCHVNPAVTLGMLCARRIDVATAIGYWIAQFVGGIAGAALLFLLAKQVPGIQTHGAFGSNGYGDRSAVHINTGGAFLAEVVLTFLLVFVVLGVTHRVAVVGFDGLPIGIALAVIHLIGIPLTGTSVNPARSLGPALFAGGSALSQLWLFIVAPLVGGLLAALVHHVTHPAGEERTIADEVAAA
;
A
#
# COMPACT_ATOMS: atom_id res chain seq x y z
N MET A 1 -13.13 -18.55 10.32
CA MET A 1 -12.39 -17.29 10.51
C MET A 1 -11.55 -16.90 9.29
N ARG A 2 -10.75 -17.79 8.66
CA ARG A 2 -9.94 -17.45 7.46
C ARG A 2 -10.72 -16.86 6.28
N THR A 3 -11.90 -17.38 5.94
CA THR A 3 -12.63 -16.93 4.72
C THR A 3 -13.06 -15.46 4.78
N ARG A 4 -13.51 -14.96 5.94
CA ARG A 4 -13.93 -13.56 6.09
C ARG A 4 -12.75 -12.62 5.91
N ALA A 5 -11.63 -12.93 6.55
CA ALA A 5 -10.41 -12.15 6.43
C ALA A 5 -9.87 -12.12 4.99
N LEU A 6 -9.84 -13.27 4.31
CA LEU A 6 -9.44 -13.34 2.89
C LEU A 6 -10.39 -12.56 1.98
N ALA A 7 -11.70 -12.62 2.21
CA ALA A 7 -12.67 -11.84 1.46
C ALA A 7 -12.51 -10.33 1.71
N SER A 8 -12.19 -9.92 2.94
CA SER A 8 -11.88 -8.53 3.28
C SER A 8 -10.61 -8.05 2.59
N GLU A 9 -9.54 -8.84 2.55
CA GLU A 9 -8.30 -8.48 1.84
C GLU A 9 -8.50 -8.38 0.33
N PHE A 10 -9.24 -9.32 -0.26
CA PHE A 10 -9.64 -9.27 -1.66
C PHE A 10 -10.45 -8.00 -1.96
N LEU A 11 -11.52 -7.75 -1.19
CA LEU A 11 -12.40 -6.60 -1.40
C LEU A 11 -11.65 -5.29 -1.16
N GLY A 12 -10.84 -5.21 -0.10
CA GLY A 12 -10.06 -4.03 0.24
C GLY A 12 -9.06 -3.67 -0.86
N THR A 13 -8.28 -4.63 -1.37
CA THR A 13 -7.35 -4.35 -2.48
C THR A 13 -8.07 -4.05 -3.79
N LEU A 14 -9.22 -4.69 -4.05
CA LEU A 14 -10.07 -4.36 -5.20
C LEU A 14 -10.53 -2.90 -5.14
N LEU A 15 -11.11 -2.48 -4.02
CA LEU A 15 -11.63 -1.11 -3.85
C LEU A 15 -10.49 -0.09 -3.86
N LEU A 16 -9.35 -0.41 -3.23
CA LEU A 16 -8.15 0.43 -3.29
C LEU A 16 -7.70 0.66 -4.73
N VAL A 17 -7.55 -0.41 -5.52
CA VAL A 17 -7.12 -0.28 -6.91
C VAL A 17 -8.19 0.43 -7.74
N PHE A 18 -9.46 0.05 -7.63
CA PHE A 18 -10.53 0.64 -8.43
C PHE A 18 -10.67 2.15 -8.18
N PHE A 19 -10.82 2.58 -6.93
CA PHE A 19 -11.07 3.98 -6.61
C PHE A 19 -9.80 4.82 -6.73
N ALA A 20 -8.69 4.40 -6.13
CA ALA A 20 -7.49 5.23 -6.07
C ALA A 20 -6.76 5.29 -7.42
N VAL A 21 -6.58 4.16 -8.12
CA VAL A 21 -6.04 4.17 -9.48
C VAL A 21 -7.06 4.76 -10.45
N GLY A 22 -8.35 4.60 -10.20
CA GLY A 22 -9.42 5.27 -10.96
C GLY A 22 -9.29 6.79 -10.94
N CYS A 23 -8.98 7.38 -9.79
CA CYS A 23 -8.67 8.82 -9.69
C CYS A 23 -7.48 9.22 -10.57
N ALA A 24 -6.45 8.37 -10.68
CA ALA A 24 -5.29 8.65 -11.54
C ALA A 24 -5.59 8.46 -13.04
N VAL A 25 -6.46 7.52 -13.41
CA VAL A 25 -6.78 7.20 -14.81
C VAL A 25 -7.88 8.10 -15.36
N LEU A 26 -8.93 8.36 -14.57
CA LEU A 26 -10.13 9.06 -15.01
C LEU A 26 -10.26 10.47 -14.43
N GLY A 27 -9.62 10.72 -13.29
CA GLY A 27 -9.80 11.95 -12.51
C GLY A 27 -8.68 12.98 -12.63
N VAL A 28 -7.53 12.62 -13.21
CA VAL A 28 -6.29 13.42 -13.13
C VAL A 28 -6.45 14.85 -13.63
N GLU A 29 -7.20 15.06 -14.71
CA GLU A 29 -7.44 16.41 -15.27
C GLU A 29 -8.31 17.30 -14.37
N PHE A 30 -9.12 16.69 -13.50
CA PHE A 30 -10.06 17.41 -12.62
C PHE A 30 -9.47 17.69 -11.24
N ILE A 31 -8.64 16.77 -10.72
CA ILE A 31 -8.17 16.82 -9.33
C ILE A 31 -6.64 17.01 -9.20
N GLY A 32 -5.90 16.82 -10.30
CA GLY A 32 -4.45 16.90 -10.33
C GLY A 32 -3.73 15.88 -9.43
N THR A 33 -2.41 15.98 -9.37
CA THR A 33 -1.55 15.08 -8.59
C THR A 33 -1.86 15.10 -7.09
N VAL A 34 -2.21 16.27 -6.54
CA VAL A 34 -2.57 16.40 -5.12
C VAL A 34 -3.86 15.66 -4.82
N GLY A 35 -4.88 15.80 -5.67
CA GLY A 35 -6.14 15.08 -5.51
C GLY A 35 -5.96 13.56 -5.60
N ILE A 36 -5.10 13.08 -6.50
CA ILE A 36 -4.74 11.65 -6.57
C ILE A 36 -4.08 11.19 -5.26
N ALA A 37 -3.12 11.95 -4.74
CA ALA A 37 -2.44 11.59 -3.50
C ALA A 37 -3.41 11.50 -2.31
N LEU A 38 -4.32 12.47 -2.18
CA LEU A 38 -5.36 12.44 -1.16
C LEU A 38 -6.32 11.26 -1.35
N ALA A 39 -6.70 10.94 -2.60
CA ALA A 39 -7.59 9.81 -2.90
C ALA A 39 -7.00 8.48 -2.42
N PHE A 40 -5.71 8.20 -2.69
CA PHE A 40 -5.05 7.00 -2.19
C PHE A 40 -5.09 6.92 -0.66
N GLY A 41 -4.75 8.02 0.02
CA GLY A 41 -4.78 8.06 1.49
C GLY A 41 -6.17 7.89 2.09
N PHE A 42 -7.17 8.58 1.55
CA PHE A 42 -8.55 8.52 2.05
C PHE A 42 -9.22 7.18 1.77
N VAL A 43 -8.95 6.55 0.63
CA VAL A 43 -9.44 5.19 0.36
C VAL A 43 -8.84 4.21 1.37
N LEU A 44 -7.51 4.26 1.61
CA LEU A 44 -6.91 3.38 2.61
C LEU A 44 -7.43 3.65 4.03
N LEU A 45 -7.61 4.93 4.41
CA LEU A 45 -8.21 5.31 5.68
C LEU A 45 -9.59 4.68 5.87
N ALA A 46 -10.48 4.86 4.88
CA ALA A 46 -11.84 4.35 4.94
C ALA A 46 -11.85 2.81 5.02
N LEU A 47 -11.02 2.14 4.21
CA LEU A 47 -10.89 0.69 4.23
C LEU A 47 -10.31 0.18 5.55
N ALA A 48 -9.32 0.87 6.14
CA ALA A 48 -8.75 0.50 7.42
C ALA A 48 -9.82 0.50 8.53
N TYR A 49 -10.69 1.51 8.56
CA TYR A 49 -11.81 1.53 9.51
C TYR A 49 -12.88 0.49 9.21
N ALA A 50 -13.20 0.25 7.93
CA ALA A 50 -14.26 -0.67 7.55
C ALA A 50 -13.87 -2.16 7.67
N LEU A 51 -12.62 -2.50 7.33
CA LEU A 51 -12.14 -3.87 7.17
C LEU A 51 -11.06 -4.27 8.19
N GLY A 52 -10.47 -3.29 8.88
CA GLY A 52 -9.47 -3.49 9.92
C GLY A 52 -9.94 -4.44 11.03
N PRO A 53 -11.15 -4.27 11.59
CA PRO A 53 -11.67 -5.18 12.61
C PRO A 53 -11.86 -6.64 12.16
N ILE A 54 -11.87 -6.90 10.84
CA ILE A 54 -12.11 -8.23 10.27
C ILE A 54 -10.80 -8.93 9.89
N SER A 55 -9.87 -8.18 9.29
CA SER A 55 -8.66 -8.73 8.65
C SER A 55 -7.35 -8.05 9.06
N GLY A 56 -7.42 -6.91 9.75
CA GLY A 56 -6.28 -5.99 9.88
C GLY A 56 -6.13 -5.04 8.68
N CYS A 57 -6.87 -5.24 7.59
CA CYS A 57 -6.86 -4.41 6.38
C CYS A 57 -5.42 -4.13 5.88
N HIS A 58 -4.66 -5.19 5.65
CA HIS A 58 -3.32 -5.05 5.10
C HIS A 58 -3.38 -4.48 3.69
N VAL A 59 -4.26 -5.06 2.85
CA VAL A 59 -4.56 -4.70 1.45
C VAL A 59 -3.32 -4.48 0.57
N ASN A 60 -2.17 -4.99 1.02
CA ASN A 60 -0.84 -4.70 0.53
C ASN A 60 0.13 -5.84 0.92
N PRO A 61 0.77 -6.48 -0.07
CA PRO A 61 1.75 -7.53 0.21
C PRO A 61 2.95 -7.10 1.06
N ALA A 62 3.42 -5.85 0.92
CA ALA A 62 4.53 -5.32 1.72
C ALA A 62 4.16 -5.11 3.19
N VAL A 63 2.94 -4.63 3.46
CA VAL A 63 2.40 -4.54 4.83
C VAL A 63 2.26 -5.94 5.43
N THR A 64 1.74 -6.89 4.65
CA THR A 64 1.60 -8.29 5.09
C THR A 64 2.95 -8.91 5.44
N LEU A 65 3.99 -8.65 4.65
CA LEU A 65 5.34 -9.08 4.97
C LEU A 65 5.84 -8.44 6.28
N GLY A 66 5.65 -7.12 6.45
CA GLY A 66 6.02 -6.42 7.68
C GLY A 66 5.35 -7.01 8.92
N MET A 67 4.05 -7.30 8.83
CA MET A 67 3.26 -7.93 9.91
C MET A 67 3.73 -9.36 10.20
N LEU A 68 4.11 -10.12 9.17
CA LEU A 68 4.70 -11.46 9.32
C LEU A 68 6.07 -11.39 10.02
N CYS A 69 6.95 -10.48 9.60
CA CYS A 69 8.26 -10.27 10.21
C CYS A 69 8.16 -9.79 11.67
N ALA A 70 7.15 -8.98 11.97
CA ALA A 70 6.80 -8.56 13.33
C ALA A 70 6.09 -9.65 14.15
N ARG A 71 5.92 -10.87 13.60
CA ARG A 71 5.26 -12.03 14.22
C ARG A 71 3.81 -11.76 14.66
N ARG A 72 3.11 -10.85 13.96
CA ARG A 72 1.70 -10.53 14.22
C ARG A 72 0.72 -11.41 13.44
N ILE A 73 1.20 -12.13 12.42
CA ILE A 73 0.46 -13.15 11.67
C ILE A 73 1.35 -14.38 11.41
N ASP A 74 0.74 -15.53 11.14
CA ASP A 74 1.45 -16.74 10.71
C ASP A 74 1.68 -16.76 9.18
N VAL A 75 2.63 -17.59 8.74
CA VAL A 75 3.01 -17.72 7.31
C VAL A 75 1.82 -18.13 6.44
N ALA A 76 0.95 -19.02 6.94
CA ALA A 76 -0.22 -19.46 6.19
C ALA A 76 -1.23 -18.32 5.95
N THR A 77 -1.44 -17.44 6.94
CA THR A 77 -2.28 -16.25 6.75
C THR A 77 -1.63 -15.27 5.79
N ALA A 78 -0.30 -15.05 5.88
CA ALA A 78 0.42 -14.17 4.97
C ALA A 78 0.28 -14.59 3.51
N ILE A 79 0.46 -15.89 3.22
CA ILE A 79 0.28 -16.44 1.86
C ILE A 79 -1.17 -16.26 1.38
N GLY A 80 -2.14 -16.56 2.24
CA GLY A 80 -3.55 -16.36 1.89
C GLY A 80 -3.87 -14.89 1.57
N TYR A 81 -3.35 -13.97 2.36
CA TYR A 81 -3.51 -12.53 2.17
C TYR A 81 -2.88 -12.08 0.85
N TRP A 82 -1.65 -12.50 0.54
CA TRP A 82 -1.03 -12.19 -0.74
C TRP A 82 -1.88 -12.63 -1.92
N ILE A 83 -2.38 -13.88 -1.90
CA ILE A 83 -3.26 -14.38 -2.97
C ILE A 83 -4.51 -13.50 -3.08
N ALA A 84 -5.20 -13.26 -1.97
CA ALA A 84 -6.42 -12.44 -1.95
C ALA A 84 -6.17 -11.01 -2.47
N GLN A 85 -5.08 -10.37 -2.03
CA GLN A 85 -4.68 -9.03 -2.44
C GLN A 85 -4.34 -8.97 -3.92
N PHE A 86 -3.55 -9.90 -4.45
CA PHE A 86 -3.22 -9.92 -5.88
C PHE A 86 -4.47 -10.14 -6.74
N VAL A 87 -5.33 -11.10 -6.39
CA VAL A 87 -6.57 -11.34 -7.13
C VAL A 87 -7.51 -10.13 -7.02
N GLY A 88 -7.57 -9.48 -5.85
CA GLY A 88 -8.34 -8.25 -5.62
C GLY A 88 -7.83 -7.08 -6.46
N GLY A 89 -6.52 -6.85 -6.48
CA GLY A 89 -5.91 -5.79 -7.28
C GLY A 89 -6.12 -5.99 -8.78
N ILE A 90 -6.05 -7.23 -9.27
CA ILE A 90 -6.38 -7.58 -10.66
C ILE A 90 -7.86 -7.31 -10.95
N ALA A 91 -8.76 -7.74 -10.07
CA ALA A 91 -10.20 -7.50 -10.23
C ALA A 91 -10.56 -6.00 -10.22
N GLY A 92 -9.95 -5.21 -9.33
CA GLY A 92 -10.14 -3.76 -9.27
C GLY A 92 -9.66 -3.07 -10.55
N ALA A 93 -8.49 -3.46 -11.06
CA ALA A 93 -7.98 -2.96 -12.33
C ALA A 93 -8.84 -3.40 -13.52
N ALA A 94 -9.40 -4.62 -13.51
CA ALA A 94 -10.30 -5.10 -14.56
C ALA A 94 -11.59 -4.29 -14.64
N LEU A 95 -12.21 -4.02 -13.49
CA LEU A 95 -13.41 -3.17 -13.41
C LEU A 95 -13.12 -1.75 -13.89
N LEU A 96 -11.99 -1.18 -13.46
CA LEU A 96 -11.54 0.13 -13.94
C LEU A 96 -11.32 0.13 -15.45
N PHE A 97 -10.73 -0.94 -16.00
CA PHE A 97 -10.44 -1.05 -17.43
C PHE A 97 -11.72 -1.08 -18.26
N LEU A 98 -12.72 -1.86 -17.82
CA LEU A 98 -14.03 -1.93 -18.46
C LEU A 98 -14.73 -0.56 -18.46
N LEU A 99 -14.66 0.17 -17.35
CA LEU A 99 -15.23 1.52 -17.23
C LEU A 99 -14.47 2.53 -18.10
N ALA A 100 -13.14 2.54 -18.03
CA ALA A 100 -12.28 3.47 -18.77
C ALA A 100 -12.46 3.33 -20.29
N LYS A 101 -12.71 2.12 -20.79
CA LYS A 101 -13.03 1.88 -22.21
C LYS A 101 -14.31 2.56 -22.69
N GLN A 102 -15.21 2.92 -21.79
CA GLN A 102 -16.45 3.63 -22.14
C GLN A 102 -16.26 5.16 -22.17
N VAL A 103 -15.09 5.67 -21.77
CA VAL A 103 -14.82 7.11 -21.71
C VAL A 103 -13.98 7.52 -22.92
N PRO A 104 -14.50 8.37 -23.83
CA PRO A 104 -13.74 8.85 -24.98
C PRO A 104 -12.45 9.57 -24.56
N GLY A 105 -11.35 9.28 -25.24
CA GLY A 105 -10.05 9.93 -25.00
C GLY A 105 -9.16 9.27 -23.95
N ILE A 106 -9.67 8.34 -23.14
CA ILE A 106 -8.86 7.62 -22.14
C ILE A 106 -8.04 6.50 -22.78
N GLN A 107 -6.72 6.57 -22.63
CA GLN A 107 -5.80 5.53 -23.10
C GLN A 107 -5.66 4.42 -22.06
N THR A 108 -6.17 3.23 -22.39
CA THR A 108 -6.12 2.06 -21.51
C THR A 108 -4.90 1.16 -21.72
N HIS A 109 -3.94 1.58 -22.56
CA HIS A 109 -2.70 0.85 -22.84
C HIS A 109 -1.48 1.73 -22.54
N GLY A 110 -0.32 1.11 -22.30
CA GLY A 110 0.94 1.78 -22.00
C GLY A 110 1.06 2.24 -20.54
N ALA A 111 0.21 3.18 -20.11
CA ALA A 111 0.24 3.75 -18.76
C ALA A 111 -0.84 3.15 -17.84
N PHE A 112 -2.13 3.43 -18.10
CA PHE A 112 -3.28 2.91 -17.33
C PHE A 112 -3.07 2.91 -15.79
N GLY A 113 -2.48 3.97 -15.24
CA GLY A 113 -2.20 4.08 -13.79
C GLY A 113 -1.15 3.11 -13.24
N SER A 114 -0.44 2.37 -14.10
CA SER A 114 0.69 1.52 -13.72
C SER A 114 1.93 2.35 -13.34
N ASN A 115 2.76 1.76 -12.50
CA ASN A 115 4.01 2.38 -12.06
C ASN A 115 5.08 2.34 -13.15
N GLY A 116 6.11 3.19 -13.03
CA GLY A 116 7.22 3.18 -13.97
C GLY A 116 8.41 4.05 -13.56
N TYR A 117 9.56 3.79 -14.14
CA TYR A 117 10.80 4.54 -13.97
C TYR A 117 11.49 4.77 -15.33
N GLY A 118 12.56 5.57 -15.37
CA GLY A 118 13.17 6.02 -16.61
C GLY A 118 12.19 6.84 -17.44
N ASP A 119 11.99 6.50 -18.70
CA ASP A 119 11.07 7.23 -19.61
C ASP A 119 9.61 7.20 -19.18
N ARG A 120 9.24 6.32 -18.24
CA ARG A 120 7.88 6.24 -17.65
C ARG A 120 7.73 7.04 -16.36
N SER A 121 8.81 7.64 -15.85
CA SER A 121 8.79 8.55 -14.71
C SER A 121 8.54 9.97 -15.19
N ALA A 122 7.72 10.74 -14.48
CA ALA A 122 7.48 12.15 -14.82
C ALA A 122 8.75 13.03 -14.67
N VAL A 123 9.72 12.58 -13.88
CA VAL A 123 11.00 13.27 -13.66
C VAL A 123 12.19 12.47 -14.17
N HIS A 124 11.95 11.43 -14.97
CA HIS A 124 12.99 10.56 -15.54
C HIS A 124 13.95 9.95 -14.52
N ILE A 125 13.46 9.59 -13.32
CA ILE A 125 14.30 8.96 -12.30
C ILE A 125 14.86 7.63 -12.82
N ASN A 126 16.16 7.39 -12.61
CA ASN A 126 16.79 6.14 -13.02
C ASN A 126 16.35 4.95 -12.13
N THR A 127 16.70 3.74 -12.54
CA THR A 127 16.33 2.50 -11.84
C THR A 127 16.77 2.48 -10.37
N GLY A 128 18.00 2.93 -10.07
CA GLY A 128 18.52 2.94 -8.70
C GLY A 128 17.79 3.92 -7.80
N GLY A 129 17.49 5.12 -8.31
CA GLY A 129 16.69 6.12 -7.62
C GLY A 129 15.25 5.66 -7.41
N ALA A 130 14.63 5.02 -8.40
CA ALA A 130 13.29 4.43 -8.26
C ALA A 130 13.25 3.35 -7.18
N PHE A 131 14.25 2.46 -7.16
CA PHE A 131 14.35 1.41 -6.14
C PHE A 131 14.47 2.01 -4.74
N LEU A 132 15.37 2.98 -4.55
CA LEU A 132 15.55 3.66 -3.25
C LEU A 132 14.28 4.39 -2.82
N ALA A 133 13.64 5.12 -3.73
CA ALA A 133 12.39 5.83 -3.45
C ALA A 133 11.30 4.87 -2.97
N GLU A 134 11.06 3.77 -3.71
CA GLU A 134 10.04 2.78 -3.33
C GLU A 134 10.37 2.07 -2.01
N VAL A 135 11.65 1.80 -1.71
CA VAL A 135 12.07 1.25 -0.40
C VAL A 135 11.73 2.23 0.73
N VAL A 136 12.13 3.50 0.62
CA VAL A 136 11.94 4.50 1.68
C VAL A 136 10.46 4.84 1.88
N LEU A 137 9.72 5.00 0.79
CA LEU A 137 8.28 5.29 0.85
C LEU A 137 7.51 4.10 1.46
N THR A 138 7.83 2.87 1.06
CA THR A 138 7.19 1.68 1.66
C THR A 138 7.60 1.49 3.11
N PHE A 139 8.85 1.79 3.46
CA PHE A 139 9.32 1.78 4.84
C PHE A 139 8.44 2.68 5.72
N LEU A 140 8.19 3.92 5.30
CA LEU A 140 7.32 4.84 6.06
C LEU A 140 5.92 4.25 6.26
N LEU A 141 5.30 3.72 5.21
CA LEU A 141 3.96 3.13 5.32
C LEU A 141 3.93 1.97 6.32
N VAL A 142 4.82 1.00 6.15
CA VAL A 142 4.83 -0.22 6.98
C VAL A 142 5.25 0.11 8.42
N PHE A 143 6.18 1.04 8.61
CA PHE A 143 6.59 1.49 9.95
C PHE A 143 5.43 2.16 10.69
N VAL A 144 4.67 3.05 10.02
CA VAL A 144 3.47 3.67 10.58
C VAL A 144 2.44 2.61 10.93
N VAL A 145 2.14 1.67 10.02
CA VAL A 145 1.20 0.56 10.29
C VAL A 145 1.61 -0.21 11.55
N LEU A 146 2.87 -0.62 11.65
CA LEU A 146 3.37 -1.40 12.79
C LEU A 146 3.29 -0.60 14.10
N GLY A 147 3.68 0.69 14.05
CA GLY A 147 3.70 1.57 15.22
C GLY A 147 2.31 1.88 15.76
N VAL A 148 1.34 2.23 14.89
CA VAL A 148 -0.02 2.57 15.35
C VAL A 148 -0.85 1.36 15.72
N THR A 149 -0.51 0.17 15.23
CA THR A 149 -1.15 -1.08 15.65
C THR A 149 -0.41 -1.75 16.83
N HIS A 150 0.60 -1.08 17.39
CA HIS A 150 1.25 -1.50 18.64
C HIS A 150 0.38 -1.14 19.85
N ARG A 151 0.38 -1.94 20.91
CA ARG A 151 -0.51 -1.77 22.09
C ARG A 151 -0.33 -0.46 22.88
N VAL A 152 0.73 0.30 22.58
CA VAL A 152 1.02 1.61 23.19
C VAL A 152 0.26 2.74 22.46
N ALA A 153 -0.30 2.47 21.28
CA ALA A 153 -1.07 3.46 20.52
C ALA A 153 -2.54 3.55 20.99
N VAL A 154 -3.18 4.68 20.70
CA VAL A 154 -4.58 4.94 21.02
C VAL A 154 -5.49 4.04 20.18
N VAL A 155 -6.11 3.05 20.83
CA VAL A 155 -6.99 2.06 20.19
C VAL A 155 -8.11 2.75 19.40
N GLY A 156 -8.27 2.35 18.14
CA GLY A 156 -9.33 2.86 17.27
C GLY A 156 -8.96 4.12 16.50
N PHE A 157 -7.73 4.62 16.61
CA PHE A 157 -7.24 5.75 15.82
C PHE A 157 -6.32 5.34 14.65
N ASP A 158 -5.97 4.05 14.57
CA ASP A 158 -4.93 3.48 13.70
C ASP A 158 -5.12 3.82 12.21
N GLY A 159 -6.37 3.84 11.73
CA GLY A 159 -6.68 4.09 10.32
C GLY A 159 -6.29 5.50 9.83
N LEU A 160 -6.37 6.52 10.69
CA LEU A 160 -6.08 7.90 10.31
C LEU A 160 -4.59 8.12 9.99
N PRO A 161 -3.62 7.78 10.87
CA PRO A 161 -2.20 7.90 10.54
C PRO A 161 -1.79 7.07 9.33
N ILE A 162 -2.36 5.87 9.15
CA ILE A 162 -2.05 5.00 8.00
C ILE A 162 -2.48 5.67 6.69
N GLY A 163 -3.70 6.21 6.63
CA GLY A 163 -4.18 6.93 5.45
C GLY A 163 -3.39 8.21 5.16
N ILE A 164 -3.08 9.00 6.20
CA ILE A 164 -2.26 10.21 6.07
C ILE A 164 -0.85 9.85 5.54
N ALA A 165 -0.21 8.81 6.09
CA ALA A 165 1.09 8.35 5.62
C ALA A 165 1.05 7.99 4.14
N LEU A 166 0.01 7.26 3.70
CA LEU A 166 -0.14 6.91 2.28
C LEU A 166 -0.35 8.15 1.39
N ALA A 167 -1.12 9.15 1.84
CA ALA A 167 -1.27 10.41 1.11
C ALA A 167 0.07 11.14 0.96
N VAL A 168 0.83 11.29 2.04
CA VAL A 168 2.17 11.93 2.03
C VAL A 168 3.13 11.19 1.09
N ILE A 169 3.12 9.86 1.16
CA ILE A 169 3.89 9.01 0.25
C ILE A 169 3.55 9.31 -1.21
N HIS A 170 2.28 9.50 -1.54
CA HIS A 170 1.86 9.82 -2.90
C HIS A 170 2.21 11.25 -3.32
N LEU A 171 2.18 12.23 -2.41
CA LEU A 171 2.60 13.60 -2.71
C LEU A 171 4.06 13.66 -3.20
N ILE A 172 4.91 12.75 -2.71
CA ILE A 172 6.32 12.63 -3.13
C ILE A 172 6.46 11.66 -4.30
N GLY A 173 5.86 10.47 -4.20
CA GLY A 173 6.16 9.34 -5.08
C GLY A 173 5.52 9.41 -6.47
N ILE A 174 4.43 10.17 -6.66
CA ILE A 174 3.72 10.19 -7.95
C ILE A 174 4.65 10.67 -9.08
N PRO A 175 5.35 11.82 -8.97
CA PRO A 175 6.26 12.24 -10.04
C PRO A 175 7.45 11.29 -10.22
N LEU A 176 7.88 10.59 -9.16
CA LEU A 176 9.03 9.68 -9.20
C LEU A 176 8.69 8.38 -9.94
N THR A 177 7.66 7.67 -9.50
CA THR A 177 7.37 6.29 -9.94
C THR A 177 5.89 6.00 -10.22
N GLY A 178 5.03 7.01 -10.08
CA GLY A 178 3.58 6.83 -9.97
C GLY A 178 3.14 6.24 -8.62
N THR A 179 4.07 6.13 -7.66
CA THR A 179 3.91 5.54 -6.32
C THR A 179 3.36 4.12 -6.31
N SER A 180 4.23 3.13 -6.14
CA SER A 180 3.79 1.76 -5.90
C SER A 180 3.45 1.56 -4.43
N VAL A 181 4.49 1.44 -3.60
CA VAL A 181 4.49 0.97 -2.21
C VAL A 181 3.63 -0.27 -1.90
N ASN A 182 3.11 -0.94 -2.93
CA ASN A 182 2.13 -2.02 -2.84
C ASN A 182 2.21 -2.91 -4.10
N PRO A 183 2.83 -4.11 -3.98
CA PRO A 183 2.99 -5.04 -5.09
C PRO A 183 1.68 -5.43 -5.80
N ALA A 184 0.58 -5.58 -5.06
CA ALA A 184 -0.72 -5.96 -5.64
C ALA A 184 -1.35 -4.80 -6.44
N ARG A 185 -1.22 -3.56 -5.94
CA ARG A 185 -1.63 -2.35 -6.65
C ARG A 185 -0.81 -2.10 -7.92
N SER A 186 0.44 -2.53 -7.96
CA SER A 186 1.28 -2.39 -9.16
C SER A 186 0.97 -3.46 -10.21
N LEU A 187 0.76 -4.71 -9.79
CA LEU A 187 0.45 -5.80 -10.72
C LEU A 187 -0.86 -5.56 -11.48
N GLY A 188 -1.94 -5.20 -10.77
CA GLY A 188 -3.29 -5.08 -11.35
C GLY A 188 -3.32 -4.22 -12.63
N PRO A 189 -3.02 -2.91 -12.55
CA PRO A 189 -3.03 -2.03 -13.72
C PRO A 189 -1.95 -2.37 -14.75
N ALA A 190 -0.79 -2.91 -14.34
CA ALA A 190 0.28 -3.27 -15.26
C ALA A 190 -0.14 -4.39 -16.25
N LEU A 191 -0.98 -5.34 -15.82
CA LEU A 191 -1.52 -6.38 -16.70
C LEU A 191 -2.37 -5.82 -17.85
N PHE A 192 -3.11 -4.74 -17.59
CA PHE A 192 -3.95 -4.08 -18.61
C PHE A 192 -3.15 -3.05 -19.43
N ALA A 193 -2.20 -2.37 -18.81
CA ALA A 193 -1.29 -1.45 -19.49
C ALA A 193 -0.38 -2.17 -20.51
N GLY A 194 0.11 -3.37 -20.16
CA GLY A 194 1.02 -4.16 -20.98
C GLY A 194 2.40 -3.52 -21.18
N GLY A 195 3.17 -4.09 -22.12
CA GLY A 195 4.45 -3.53 -22.57
C GLY A 195 5.43 -3.24 -21.44
N SER A 196 5.96 -2.02 -21.40
CA SER A 196 6.97 -1.61 -20.42
C SER A 196 6.47 -1.55 -18.98
N ALA A 197 5.15 -1.54 -18.74
CA ALA A 197 4.59 -1.64 -17.39
C ALA A 197 4.91 -3.01 -16.77
N LEU A 198 4.79 -4.07 -17.57
CA LEU A 198 5.10 -5.44 -17.14
C LEU A 198 6.61 -5.66 -17.04
N SER A 199 7.39 -5.12 -17.97
CA SER A 199 8.86 -5.28 -17.93
C SER A 199 9.50 -4.60 -16.72
N GLN A 200 8.90 -3.51 -16.21
CA GLN A 200 9.37 -2.78 -15.04
C GLN A 200 8.74 -3.26 -13.72
N LEU A 201 7.73 -4.14 -13.77
CA LEU A 201 6.94 -4.56 -12.61
C LEU A 201 7.79 -5.13 -11.47
N TRP A 202 8.86 -5.87 -11.78
CA TRP A 202 9.72 -6.51 -10.78
C TRP A 202 10.22 -5.54 -9.71
N LEU A 203 10.54 -4.29 -10.09
CA LEU A 203 11.02 -3.28 -9.15
C LEU A 203 9.96 -2.96 -8.10
N PHE A 204 8.70 -2.87 -8.53
CA PHE A 204 7.54 -2.59 -7.70
C PHE A 204 7.03 -3.80 -6.91
N ILE A 205 7.64 -4.97 -7.12
CA ILE A 205 7.48 -6.12 -6.22
C ILE A 205 8.61 -6.11 -5.19
N VAL A 206 9.87 -6.04 -5.65
CA VAL A 206 11.04 -6.20 -4.79
C VAL A 206 11.24 -5.02 -3.85
N ALA A 207 11.23 -3.78 -4.36
CA ALA A 207 11.53 -2.59 -3.55
C ALA A 207 10.52 -2.40 -2.40
N PRO A 208 9.19 -2.54 -2.61
CA PRO A 208 8.25 -2.47 -1.51
C PRO A 208 8.44 -3.59 -0.46
N LEU A 209 8.72 -4.83 -0.87
CA LEU A 209 8.98 -5.91 0.08
C LEU A 209 10.24 -5.65 0.92
N VAL A 210 11.31 -5.12 0.31
CA VAL A 210 12.52 -4.70 1.03
C VAL A 210 12.20 -3.57 2.02
N GLY A 211 11.45 -2.54 1.60
CA GLY A 211 11.02 -1.47 2.49
C GLY A 211 10.19 -1.96 3.68
N GLY A 212 9.25 -2.88 3.45
CA GLY A 212 8.43 -3.48 4.50
C GLY A 212 9.24 -4.35 5.48
N LEU A 213 10.21 -5.12 4.98
CA LEU A 213 11.14 -5.88 5.82
C LEU A 213 11.97 -4.95 6.71
N LEU A 214 12.57 -3.90 6.13
CA LEU A 214 13.37 -2.92 6.88
C LEU A 214 12.53 -2.21 7.94
N ALA A 215 11.29 -1.86 7.64
CA ALA A 215 10.36 -1.27 8.60
C ALA A 215 10.11 -2.20 9.79
N ALA A 216 9.90 -3.50 9.56
CA ALA A 216 9.73 -4.47 10.64
C ALA A 216 10.99 -4.60 11.50
N LEU A 217 12.18 -4.61 10.90
CA LEU A 217 13.45 -4.67 11.63
C LEU A 217 13.66 -3.42 12.51
N VAL A 218 13.43 -2.22 11.97
CA VAL A 218 13.56 -0.97 12.73
C VAL A 218 12.47 -0.84 13.80
N HIS A 219 11.24 -1.27 13.51
CA HIS A 219 10.18 -1.31 14.51
C HIS A 219 10.55 -2.23 15.68
N HIS A 220 11.20 -3.37 15.44
CA HIS A 220 11.63 -4.27 16.51
C HIS A 220 12.61 -3.60 17.49
N VAL A 221 13.47 -2.71 17.00
CA VAL A 221 14.43 -1.95 17.82
C VAL A 221 13.77 -0.79 18.55
N THR A 222 12.86 -0.06 17.89
CA THR A 222 12.24 1.15 18.45
C THR A 222 11.04 0.87 19.35
N HIS A 223 10.39 -0.29 19.19
CA HIS A 223 9.21 -0.71 19.94
C HIS A 223 9.40 -2.17 20.43
N PRO A 224 10.35 -2.41 21.35
CA PRO A 224 10.61 -3.73 21.88
C PRO A 224 9.38 -4.28 22.60
N ALA A 225 9.06 -5.56 22.35
CA ALA A 225 8.03 -6.27 23.09
C ALA A 225 8.56 -6.57 24.50
N GLY A 226 8.27 -5.71 25.49
CA GLY A 226 8.71 -6.00 26.86
C GLY A 226 8.61 -4.90 27.93
N GLU A 227 8.28 -3.65 27.63
CA GLU A 227 8.02 -2.68 28.71
C GLU A 227 6.53 -2.72 29.12
N GLU A 228 6.15 -3.79 29.82
CA GLU A 228 5.12 -3.61 30.85
C GLU A 228 5.75 -2.66 31.88
N ARG A 229 5.36 -1.37 31.87
CA ARG A 229 5.55 -0.56 33.07
C ARG A 229 4.80 -1.26 34.18
N THR A 230 5.54 -1.91 35.06
CA THR A 230 4.94 -2.48 36.26
C THR A 230 4.55 -1.31 37.17
N ILE A 231 3.54 -1.51 38.03
CA ILE A 231 3.14 -0.49 39.02
C ILE A 231 4.35 -0.03 39.87
N ALA A 232 5.38 -0.87 39.99
CA ALA A 232 6.66 -0.51 40.62
C ALA A 232 7.42 0.62 39.91
N ASP A 233 7.34 0.70 38.57
CA ASP A 233 8.02 1.73 37.77
C ASP A 233 7.30 3.10 37.88
N GLU A 234 5.98 3.10 38.12
CA GLU A 234 5.20 4.32 38.37
C GLU A 234 5.40 4.87 39.78
N VAL A 235 5.64 4.00 40.77
CA VAL A 235 5.91 4.39 42.16
C VAL A 235 7.36 4.87 42.35
N ALA A 236 8.32 4.36 41.56
CA ALA A 236 9.71 4.81 41.62
C ALA A 236 9.96 6.17 40.93
N ALA A 237 9.02 6.63 40.10
CA ALA A 237 9.09 7.90 39.37
C ALA A 237 8.33 9.06 40.04
N ALA A 238 7.71 8.81 41.21
CA ALA A 238 6.99 9.79 42.03
C ALA A 238 7.79 10.14 43.30
#